data_AF-A0A926JFC7-F1
#
_entry.id   AF-A0A926JFC7-F1
#
_cell.length_a   1.000
_cell.length_b   1.000
_cell.length_c   1.000
_cell.angle_alpha   90.00
_cell.angle_beta   90.00
_cell.angle_gamma   90.00
#
_symmetry.space_group_name_H-M   'P 1'
#
loop_
_entity.id
_entity.type
_entity.pdbx_description
1 polymer ?
#
loop_
_entity_poly.entity_id
_entity_poly.type
_entity_poly.pdbx_seq_one_letter_code
_entity_poly.pdbx_strand_id
1 'polypeptide(L)' 'MYDKSVAIRTTEPTTGIFELATMEWGGTGAVVARGYLYGPAGAAVRDREQPSWEAWAAKLAEA' A
#
# COMPACT_ATOMS: atom_id res chain seq x y z
N MET A 1 -2.01 -11.88 -12.07
CA MET A 1 -0.66 -11.33 -12.37
C MET A 1 -0.83 -9.83 -12.49
N TYR A 2 0.01 -9.03 -11.83
CA TYR A 2 0.00 -7.58 -12.01
C TYR A 2 0.84 -7.22 -13.23
N ASP A 3 0.43 -6.19 -13.98
CA ASP A 3 1.16 -5.76 -15.17
C ASP A 3 2.45 -5.02 -14.79
N LYS A 4 2.42 -4.29 -13.68
CA LYS A 4 3.59 -3.63 -13.08
C LYS A 4 3.51 -3.69 -11.56
N SER A 5 4.66 -3.85 -10.91
CA SER A 5 4.77 -3.80 -9.46
C SER A 5 6.10 -3.18 -9.05
N VAL A 6 6.09 -2.39 -7.98
CA VAL A 6 7.28 -1.90 -7.30
C VAL A 6 7.22 -2.28 -5.83
N ALA A 7 8.33 -2.79 -5.32
CA ALA A 7 8.52 -3.04 -3.89
C ALA A 7 9.55 -2.05 -3.35
N ILE A 8 9.20 -1.38 -2.27
CA ILE A 8 10.04 -0.39 -1.60
C ILE A 8 10.36 -0.94 -0.21
N ARG A 9 11.65 -1.01 0.11
CA ARG A 9 12.08 -1.29 1.48
C ARG A 9 11.97 -0.02 2.30
N THR A 10 11.24 -0.06 3.40
CA THR A 10 11.12 1.05 4.35
C THR A 10 12.09 0.84 5.50
N THR A 11 12.68 1.93 5.99
CA THR A 11 13.54 1.94 7.19
C THR A 11 12.96 2.81 8.30
N GLU A 12 12.07 3.75 7.96
CA GLU A 12 11.36 4.63 8.88
C GLU A 12 9.86 4.66 8.52
N PRO A 13 8.95 4.87 9.48
CA PRO A 13 9.16 4.88 10.94
C PRO A 13 9.44 3.48 11.52
N THR A 14 9.38 2.45 10.68
CA THR A 14 9.75 1.07 11.02
C THR A 14 10.24 0.35 9.78
N THR A 15 11.03 -0.72 9.98
CA THR A 15 11.49 -1.55 8.88
C THR A 15 10.32 -2.32 8.27
N GLY A 16 10.26 -2.37 6.95
CA GLY A 16 9.18 -3.05 6.26
C GLY A 16 9.38 -3.13 4.75
N ILE A 17 8.38 -3.69 4.09
CA ILE A 17 8.24 -3.71 2.63
C ILE A 17 6.89 -3.10 2.29
N PHE A 18 6.89 -2.12 1.39
CA PHE A 18 5.67 -1.59 0.79
C PHE A 18 5.63 -1.97 -0.68
N GLU A 19 4.56 -2.62 -1.11
CA GLU A 19 4.32 -3.03 -2.49
C GLU A 19 3.21 -2.16 -3.09
N LEU A 20 3.48 -1.62 -4.27
CA LEU A 20 2.47 -0.99 -5.12
C LEU A 20 2.42 -1.74 -6.44
N ALA A 21 1.24 -2.24 -6.81
CA ALA A 21 1.04 -2.99 -8.03
C ALA A 21 -0.16 -2.46 -8.81
N THR A 22 -0.06 -2.50 -10.14
CA THR A 22 -1.13 -2.06 -11.06
C THR A 22 -1.52 -3.22 -11.98
N MET A 23 -2.80 -3.30 -12.30
CA MET A 23 -3.33 -4.25 -13.28
C MET A 23 -4.37 -3.56 -14.15
N GLU A 24 -4.37 -3.86 -15.44
CA GLU A 24 -5.35 -3.40 -16.40
C GLU A 24 -6.10 -4.60 -16.97
N TRP A 25 -7.43 -4.50 -16.98
CA TRP A 25 -8.29 -5.52 -17.55
C TRP A 25 -9.50 -4.89 -18.21
N GLY A 26 -9.65 -5.09 -19.53
CA GLY A 26 -10.81 -4.59 -20.28
C GLY A 26 -11.00 -3.08 -20.20
N GLY A 27 -9.92 -2.30 -20.11
CA GLY A 27 -9.97 -0.84 -19.94
C GLY A 27 -10.21 -0.37 -18.51
N THR A 28 -10.36 -1.28 -17.55
CA THR A 28 -10.42 -0.98 -16.11
C THR A 28 -9.04 -1.17 -15.48
N GLY A 29 -8.54 -0.13 -14.79
CA GLY A 29 -7.31 -0.21 -14.00
C GLY A 29 -7.61 -0.50 -12.53
N ALA A 30 -6.79 -1.36 -11.91
CA ALA A 30 -6.79 -1.58 -10.46
C ALA A 30 -5.40 -1.28 -9.90
N VAL A 31 -5.38 -0.60 -8.75
CA VAL A 31 -4.17 -0.33 -7.98
C VAL A 31 -4.27 -1.10 -6.66
N VAL A 32 -3.22 -1.83 -6.32
CA VAL A 32 -3.10 -2.55 -5.06
C VAL A 32 -1.91 -2.00 -4.30
N ALA A 33 -2.15 -1.51 -3.08
CA ALA A 33 -1.12 -1.09 -2.15
C ALA A 33 -1.11 -2.02 -0.94
N ARG A 34 0.08 -2.53 -0.57
CA ARG A 34 0.26 -3.42 0.60
C ARG A 34 1.49 -3.02 1.39
N GLY A 35 1.34 -2.90 2.71
CA GLY A 35 2.44 -2.66 3.63
C GLY A 35 2.67 -3.84 4.57
N TYR A 36 3.90 -4.35 4.60
CA TYR A 36 4.37 -5.33 5.57
C TYR A 36 5.35 -4.63 6.52
N LEU A 37 4.88 -4.26 7.70
CA LEU A 37 5.67 -3.57 8.72
C LEU A 37 6.17 -4.57 9.75
N TYR A 38 7.47 -4.57 10.00
CA TYR A 38 8.13 -5.55 10.85
C TYR A 38 8.52 -4.98 12.21
N GLY A 39 8.77 -5.90 13.15
CA GLY A 39 9.23 -5.58 14.48
C GLY A 39 8.15 -5.01 15.41
N PRO A 40 8.53 -4.70 16.66
CA PRO A 40 7.59 -4.34 17.72
C PRO A 40 6.83 -3.03 17.44
N ALA A 41 7.43 -2.11 16.68
CA ALA A 41 6.78 -0.86 16.28
C ALA A 41 5.81 -1.01 15.10
N GLY A 42 5.84 -2.13 14.36
CA GLY A 42 5.08 -2.32 13.13
C GLY A 42 3.57 -2.20 13.31
N ALA A 43 3.02 -2.83 14.35
CA ALA A 43 1.59 -2.76 14.64
C ALA A 43 1.13 -1.34 15.00
N ALA A 44 1.91 -0.63 15.82
CA ALA A 44 1.60 0.75 16.20
C ALA A 44 1.64 1.71 15.00
N VAL A 45 2.60 1.54 14.08
CA VAL A 45 2.64 2.31 12.83
C VAL A 45 1.43 1.98 11.96
N ARG A 46 1.09 0.70 11.78
CA ARG A 46 -0.13 0.32 11.03
C ARG A 46 -1.35 1.03 11.60
N ASP A 47 -1.58 0.93 12.90
CA ASP A 47 -2.78 1.48 13.53
C ASP A 47 -2.85 3.01 13.43
N ARG A 48 -1.70 3.68 13.55
CA ARG A 48 -1.60 5.14 13.40
C ARG A 48 -1.88 5.60 11.97
N GLU A 49 -1.36 4.90 10.97
CA GLU A 49 -1.42 5.34 9.57
C GLU A 49 -2.66 4.81 8.83
N GLN A 50 -3.30 3.74 9.31
CA GLN A 50 -4.46 3.09 8.69
C GLN A 50 -5.55 4.08 8.22
N PRO A 51 -5.97 5.08 9.03
CA PRO A 51 -7.02 6.02 8.61
C PRO A 51 -6.61 6.88 7.39
N SER A 52 -5.33 7.27 7.31
CA SER A 52 -4.79 8.04 6.18
C SER A 52 -4.79 7.21 4.89
N TRP A 53 -4.44 5.94 4.98
CA TRP A 53 -4.46 5.02 3.85
C TRP A 53 -5.88 4.73 3.36
N GLU A 54 -6.84 4.54 4.27
CA GLU A 54 -8.25 4.37 3.92
C GLU A 54 -8.83 5.62 3.24
N ALA A 55 -8.52 6.81 3.75
CA ALA A 55 -8.94 8.07 3.14
C ALA A 55 -8.34 8.27 1.73
N TRP A 56 -7.07 7.89 1.54
CA TRP A 56 -6.45 7.91 0.21
C TRP A 56 -7.10 6.91 -0.74
N ALA A 57 -7.35 5.67 -0.29
CA ALA A 57 -7.97 4.63 -1.10
C ALA A 57 -9.40 5.00 -1.52
N ALA A 58 -10.18 5.65 -0.64
CA ALA A 58 -11.52 6.12 -0.98
C ALA A 58 -11.52 7.11 -2.15
N LYS A 59 -10.53 8.02 -2.21
CA LYS A 59 -10.39 8.98 -3.32
C LYS A 59 -10.06 8.31 -4.65
N LEU A 60 -9.39 7.16 -4.64
CA LEU A 60 -9.12 6.41 -5.86
C LEU A 60 -10.38 5.76 -6.44
N ALA A 61 -11.38 5.44 -5.59
CA ALA A 61 -12.64 4.87 -6.06
C ALA A 61 -13.58 5.91 -6.69
N GLU A 62 -13.32 7.19 -6.48
CA GLU A 62 -14.09 8.31 -7.05
C GLU A 62 -13.55 8.77 -8.42
N ALA A 63 -12.36 8.30 -8.82
CA ALA A 63 -11.65 8.67 -10.05
C ALA A 63 -11.89 7.67 -11.19
#